data_AF-A0A7C2N6X7-F1
#
_entry.id   AF-A0A7C2N6X7-F1
#
_cell.length_a   1.000
_cell.length_b   1.000
_cell.length_c   1.000
_cell.angle_alpha   90.00
_cell.angle_beta   90.00
_cell.angle_gamma   90.00
#
_symmetry.space_group_name_H-M   'P 1'
#
loop_
_entity.id
_entity.type
_entity.pdbx_description
1 polymer ?
#
loop_
_entity_poly.entity_id
_entity_poly.type
_entity_poly.pdbx_seq_one_letter_code
_entity_poly.pdbx_strand_id
1 'polypeptide(L)' 'ALQLNAAHMVLTYYPEPSAEPLVLDNLVPDIRLASRRQDLVPVYSFNGDGLWLAKERGLGRFVGKADRLGR' A
#
# COMPACT_ATOMS: atom_id res chain seq x y z
N ALA A 1 -8.67 -5.39 -3.53
CA ALA A 1 -9.90 -6.14 -3.22
C ALA A 1 -10.05 -7.29 -4.21
N LEU A 2 -9.41 -8.42 -3.93
CA LEU A 2 -9.38 -9.57 -4.84
C LEU A 2 -10.78 -10.06 -5.21
N GLN A 3 -11.73 -9.97 -4.27
CA GLN A 3 -13.12 -10.34 -4.47
C GLN A 3 -13.87 -9.44 -5.45
N LEU A 4 -13.47 -8.17 -5.60
CA LEU A 4 -14.04 -7.24 -6.58
C LEU A 4 -13.38 -7.35 -7.96
N ASN A 5 -12.30 -8.12 -8.07
CA ASN A 5 -11.47 -8.24 -9.27
C ASN A 5 -11.08 -6.89 -9.89
N ALA A 6 -10.76 -5.91 -9.03
CA ALA A 6 -10.45 -4.55 -9.42
C ALA A 6 -9.25 -4.00 -8.64
N ALA A 7 -8.56 -3.03 -9.25
CA ALA A 7 -7.55 -2.25 -8.56
C ALA A 7 -8.22 -1.46 -7.42
N HIS A 8 -7.57 -1.45 -6.25
CA HIS A 8 -8.11 -0.83 -5.06
C HIS A 8 -7.02 -0.02 -4.36
N MET A 9 -7.30 1.24 -4.07
CA MET A 9 -6.36 2.13 -3.40
C MET A 9 -6.75 2.25 -1.92
N VAL A 10 -5.75 2.13 -1.06
CA VAL A 10 -5.88 2.27 0.39
C VAL A 10 -4.79 3.20 0.91
N LEU A 11 -4.99 3.76 2.09
CA LEU A 11 -3.95 4.51 2.78
C LEU A 11 -3.26 3.59 3.80
N THR A 12 -1.93 3.53 3.77
CA THR A 12 -1.14 2.81 4.76
C THR A 12 -0.44 3.77 5.71
N TYR A 13 -0.56 3.52 7.01
CA TYR A 13 0.11 4.28 8.06
C TYR A 13 1.17 3.41 8.74
N TYR A 14 2.39 3.94 8.81
CA TYR A 14 3.54 3.31 9.44
C TYR A 14 3.88 4.06 10.73
N PRO A 15 3.63 3.48 11.93
CA PRO A 15 4.04 4.09 13.20
C PRO A 15 5.55 4.33 13.27
N GLU A 16 6.34 3.36 12.80
CA GLU A 16 7.76 3.53 12.49
C GLU A 16 8.05 3.08 11.04
N PRO A 17 9.11 3.57 10.38
CA PRO A 17 9.41 3.22 8.98
C PRO A 17 9.57 1.72 8.71
N SER A 18 9.99 0.94 9.70
CA SER A 18 10.17 -0.52 9.62
C SER A 18 8.96 -1.32 10.14
N ALA A 19 7.96 -0.64 10.69
CA ALA A 19 6.80 -1.29 11.27
C ALA A 19 5.91 -1.91 10.19
N GLU A 20 5.12 -2.90 10.60
CA GLU A 20 4.01 -3.34 9.78
C GLU A 20 2.95 -2.22 9.69
N PRO A 21 2.45 -1.88 8.48
CA PRO A 21 1.51 -0.78 8.36
C PRO A 21 0.09 -1.16 8.80
N LEU A 22 -0.60 -0.15 9.31
CA LEU A 22 -2.05 -0.15 9.44
C LEU A 22 -2.69 0.24 8.10
N VAL A 23 -3.75 -0.45 7.71
CA VAL A 23 -4.50 -0.21 6.47
C VAL A 23 -5.78 0.54 6.80
N LEU A 24 -5.93 1.71 6.20
CA LEU A 24 -7.14 2.52 6.22
C LEU A 24 -7.84 2.36 4.86
N ASP A 25 -9.08 1.89 4.88
CA ASP A 25 -9.83 1.47 3.71
C ASP A 25 -11.25 2.07 3.73
N ASN A 26 -11.81 2.34 2.55
CA ASN A 26 -13.19 2.79 2.39
C ASN A 26 -14.19 1.64 2.20
N LEU A 27 -13.74 0.41 1.91
CA LEU A 27 -14.59 -0.78 1.81
C LEU A 27 -14.70 -1.56 3.13
N VAL A 28 -13.72 -1.41 4.02
CA VAL A 28 -13.66 -2.09 5.32
C VAL A 28 -13.41 -1.02 6.40
N PRO A 29 -14.38 -0.75 7.29
CA PRO A 29 -14.27 0.36 8.26
C PRO A 29 -13.26 0.08 9.37
N ASP A 30 -12.91 -1.18 9.63
CA ASP A 30 -11.91 -1.55 10.62
C ASP A 30 -10.49 -1.25 10.13
N ILE A 31 -9.72 -0.51 10.91
CA ILE A 31 -8.29 -0.36 10.70
C ILE A 31 -7.58 -1.62 11.15
N ARG A 32 -6.90 -2.29 10.22
CA ARG A 32 -6.24 -3.59 10.46
C ARG A 32 -4.79 -3.55 9.98
N LEU A 33 -3.94 -4.36 10.60
CA LEU A 33 -2.58 -4.61 10.12
C LEU A 33 -2.61 -5.23 8.70
N ALA A 34 -1.62 -4.92 7.88
CA ALA A 34 -1.55 -5.40 6.50
C ALA A 34 -1.57 -6.94 6.38
N SER A 35 -0.92 -7.68 7.29
CA SER A 35 -0.96 -9.15 7.35
C SER A 35 -2.36 -9.71 7.59
N ARG A 36 -3.27 -8.91 8.18
CA ARG A 36 -4.67 -9.26 8.40
C ARG A 36 -5.59 -8.87 7.22
N ARG A 37 -5.04 -8.29 6.15
CA ARG A 37 -5.75 -7.90 4.92
C ARG A 37 -5.35 -8.78 3.73
N GLN A 38 -5.65 -10.08 3.85
CA GLN A 38 -5.35 -11.08 2.80
C GLN A 38 -6.13 -10.85 1.49
N ASP A 39 -7.13 -9.97 1.51
CA ASP A 39 -7.91 -9.55 0.35
C ASP A 39 -7.23 -8.45 -0.49
N LEU A 40 -6.09 -7.94 -0.03
CA LEU A 40 -5.28 -6.94 -0.71
C LEU A 40 -3.92 -7.54 -1.12
N VAL A 41 -3.54 -7.30 -2.38
CA VAL A 41 -2.21 -7.63 -2.89
C VAL A 41 -1.53 -6.31 -3.26
N PRO A 42 -0.47 -5.90 -2.55
CA PRO A 42 0.20 -4.64 -2.83
C PRO A 42 0.94 -4.71 -4.18
N VAL A 43 0.77 -3.68 -5.01
CA VAL A 43 1.48 -3.53 -6.29
C VAL A 43 2.53 -2.42 -6.22
N TYR A 44 2.15 -1.27 -5.65
CA TYR A 44 3.06 -0.16 -5.37
C TYR A 44 2.50 0.70 -4.22
N SER A 45 3.33 1.55 -3.65
CA SER A 45 2.97 2.59 -2.67
C SER A 45 3.65 3.91 -3.03
N PHE A 46 3.05 5.03 -2.65
CA PHE A 46 3.62 6.35 -2.89
C PHE A 46 3.19 7.36 -1.82
N ASN A 47 3.93 8.44 -1.69
CA ASN A 47 3.58 9.61 -0.89
C ASN A 47 4.06 10.88 -1.63
N GLY A 48 4.07 12.04 -0.96
CA GLY A 48 4.52 13.30 -1.58
C GLY A 48 5.98 13.29 -2.05
N ASP A 49 6.82 12.42 -1.50
CA ASP A 49 8.26 12.41 -1.77
C ASP A 49 8.66 11.32 -2.79
N GLY A 50 7.90 10.23 -2.86
CA GLY A 50 8.40 9.01 -3.49
C GLY A 50 7.35 8.02 -3.96
N LEU A 51 7.82 7.11 -4.82
CA LEU A 51 7.11 5.93 -5.32
C LEU A 51 7.96 4.68 -5.04
N TRP A 52 7.32 3.64 -4.54
CA TRP A 52 7.91 2.34 -4.23
C TRP A 52 7.12 1.23 -4.90
N LEU A 53 7.79 0.34 -5.65
CA LEU A 53 7.17 -0.87 -6.17
C LEU A 53 7.21 -1.97 -5.10
N ALA A 54 6.08 -2.65 -4.89
CA ALA A 54 6.06 -3.81 -4.02
C ALA A 54 6.91 -4.93 -4.65
N LYS A 55 7.85 -5.49 -3.88
CA LYS A 55 8.47 -6.77 -4.20
C LYS A 55 7.83 -7.85 -3.34
N GLU A 56 7.80 -9.08 -3.84
CA GLU A 56 7.63 -10.23 -2.97
C GLU A 56 8.68 -10.13 -1.85
N ARG A 57 8.22 -10.10 -0.58
CA ARG A 57 9.03 -9.99 0.65
C ARG A 57 9.40 -8.58 1.15
N GLY A 58 8.45 -7.63 1.14
CA GLY A 58 8.39 -6.57 2.16
C GLY A 58 9.42 -5.43 2.06
N LEU A 59 10.29 -5.42 1.04
CA LEU A 59 11.22 -4.33 0.77
C LEU A 59 10.84 -3.67 -0.55
N GLY A 60 9.94 -2.68 -0.46
CA GLY A 60 9.55 -1.88 -1.61
C GLY A 60 10.77 -1.22 -2.25
N ARG A 61 10.91 -1.33 -3.58
CA ARG A 61 12.02 -0.67 -4.30
C ARG A 61 11.62 0.77 -4.55
N PHE A 62 12.35 1.73 -3.98
CA PHE A 62 12.21 3.13 -4.37
C PHE A 62 12.52 3.29 -5.86
N VAL A 63 11.57 3.84 -6.62
CA VAL A 63 11.68 3.99 -8.08
C VAL A 63 11.70 5.46 -8.52
N GLY A 64 11.67 6.41 -7.59
CA GLY A 64 11.81 7.84 -7.85
C GLY A 64 10.65 8.66 -7.27
N LYS A 65 10.51 9.90 -7.76
CA LYS A 65 9.46 10.84 -7.34
C LYS A 65 8.06 10.36 -7.75
N ALA A 66 7.07 10.69 -6.93
CA ALA A 66 5.66 10.34 -7.14
C ALA A 66 5.04 11.01 -8.39
N ASP A 67 5.60 12.11 -8.88
CA ASP A 67 5.15 12.84 -10.09
C ASP A 67 5.07 11.97 -11.37
N ARG A 68 5.68 10.78 -11.36
CA ARG A 68 5.63 9.82 -12.46
C ARG A 68 4.28 9.12 -12.63
N LEU A 69 3.39 9.17 -11.63
CA LEU A 69 2.05 8.57 -11.69
C LEU A 69 1.03 9.40 -12.49
N GLY A 70 1.33 10.67 -12.78
CA GLY A 70 0.39 11.61 -13.41
C GLY A 70 0.55 11.83 -14.92
N ARG A 71 1.18 10.91 -15.64
CA ARG A 71 1.28 10.97 -17.12
C ARG A 71 0.42 9.91 -17.79
#